data_AF-A0A1B8S2X9-F1
#
_entry.id   AF-A0A1B8S2X9-F1
#
_cell.length_a   1.000
_cell.length_b   1.000
_cell.length_c   1.000
_cell.angle_alpha   90.00
_cell.angle_beta   90.00
_cell.angle_gamma   90.00
#
_symmetry.space_group_name_H-M   'P 1'
#
loop_
_entity.id
_entity.type
_entity.pdbx_description
1 polymer ?
#
loop_
_entity_poly.entity_id
_entity_poly.type
_entity_poly.pdbx_seq_one_letter_code
_entity_poly.pdbx_strand_id
1 'polypeptide(L)'
;MPHPDKLPLQAAGDDHEIAPESTPWTFETMGTGATAGGLLCDCEKLGSEPEKSVGALADLGLSCAEIASYYSVEQRCVQHLLGRRQLVQEKTKLRAFARLMRAKLFTRFR
;
A
#
# COMPACT_ATOMS: atom_id res chain seq x y z
N MET A 1 38.88 55.83 33.87
CA MET A 1 37.51 56.07 34.36
C MET A 1 36.67 56.60 33.19
N PRO A 2 35.37 56.29 33.02
CA PRO A 2 34.41 55.62 33.92
C PRO A 2 33.46 54.54 33.28
N HIS A 3 32.76 53.79 34.15
CA HIS A 3 31.48 53.03 33.97
C HIS A 3 30.28 54.01 33.75
N PRO A 4 28.97 53.67 33.54
CA PRO A 4 28.20 52.42 33.76
C PRO A 4 27.23 52.05 32.59
N ASP A 5 26.47 50.94 32.54
CA ASP A 5 25.15 50.79 33.16
C ASP A 5 24.45 49.47 32.69
N LYS A 6 23.86 48.76 33.68
CA LYS A 6 22.59 47.99 33.65
C LYS A 6 22.52 46.56 33.07
N LEU A 7 22.53 45.58 33.98
CA LEU A 7 21.52 44.50 34.06
C LEU A 7 20.27 45.06 34.80
N PRO A 8 19.10 44.38 34.99
CA PRO A 8 18.60 43.06 34.58
C PRO A 8 17.12 43.03 34.08
N LEU A 9 16.60 41.83 33.79
CA LEU A 9 15.20 41.33 33.89
C LEU A 9 14.00 42.30 33.73
N GLN A 10 13.09 41.96 32.80
CA GLN A 10 11.62 41.92 32.98
C GLN A 10 11.03 41.12 31.79
N ALA A 11 10.57 39.89 31.95
CA ALA A 11 9.39 39.39 32.68
C ALA A 11 8.06 39.61 31.94
N ALA A 12 7.35 38.48 31.83
CA ALA A 12 5.92 38.31 31.59
C ALA A 12 5.41 38.42 30.15
N GLY A 13 4.84 37.33 29.66
CA GLY A 13 4.02 37.31 28.46
C GLY A 13 3.67 35.92 27.96
N ASP A 14 2.97 35.16 28.81
CA ASP A 14 2.11 34.01 28.47
C ASP A 14 2.74 32.71 27.92
N ASP A 15 3.01 31.82 28.89
CA ASP A 15 2.62 30.42 28.77
C ASP A 15 1.12 30.34 28.41
N HIS A 16 0.84 30.17 27.13
CA HIS A 16 -0.42 29.58 26.68
C HIS A 16 -0.12 28.34 25.85
N GLU A 17 -0.41 27.22 26.50
CA GLU A 17 -0.72 25.92 25.92
C GLU A 17 -1.20 26.03 24.48
N ILE A 18 -0.40 25.52 23.55
CA ILE A 18 -0.92 24.69 22.47
C ILE A 18 0.07 23.53 22.34
N ALA A 19 -0.28 22.40 22.94
CA ALA A 19 0.32 21.11 22.62
C ALA A 19 0.39 21.03 21.09
N PRO A 20 1.53 20.67 20.45
CA PRO A 20 1.55 20.50 19.01
C PRO A 20 0.51 19.44 18.69
N GLU A 21 -0.56 19.98 18.16
CA GLU A 21 -1.83 19.35 17.87
C GLU A 21 -1.46 18.13 17.08
N SER A 22 -1.91 16.97 17.58
CA SER A 22 -1.82 15.67 16.94
C SER A 22 -1.77 15.87 15.43
N THR A 23 -0.58 15.71 14.85
CA THR A 23 -0.43 15.70 13.40
C THR A 23 -1.43 14.63 12.98
N PRO A 24 -2.55 14.98 12.29
CA PRO A 24 -3.50 13.96 11.90
C PRO A 24 -2.65 13.01 11.10
N TRP A 25 -2.60 11.73 11.53
CA TRP A 25 -1.79 10.71 10.89
C TRP A 25 -1.94 10.94 9.40
N THR A 26 -0.92 11.50 8.78
CA THR A 26 -0.91 11.58 7.34
C THR A 26 -0.76 10.12 7.00
N PHE A 27 -1.88 9.50 6.65
CA PHE A 27 -1.86 8.45 5.66
C PHE A 27 -1.12 9.10 4.50
N GLU A 28 0.20 8.95 4.49
CA GLU A 28 0.92 8.82 3.25
C GLU A 28 0.06 7.84 2.50
N THR A 29 -0.69 8.37 1.54
CA THR A 29 -1.55 7.59 0.69
C THR A 29 -0.53 6.69 0.05
N MET A 30 -0.42 5.46 0.58
CA MET A 30 0.54 4.45 0.15
C MET A 30 0.41 4.48 -1.34
N GLY A 31 1.43 5.08 -1.97
CA GLY A 31 1.28 5.57 -3.30
C GLY A 31 0.87 4.36 -4.10
N THR A 32 -0.37 4.36 -4.59
CA THR A 32 -0.68 3.78 -5.89
C THR A 32 0.04 4.64 -6.92
N GLY A 33 1.36 4.78 -6.75
CA GLY A 33 2.31 5.33 -7.68
C GLY A 33 2.43 4.26 -8.73
N ALA A 34 1.50 4.33 -9.66
CA ALA A 34 1.59 3.68 -10.94
C ALA A 34 2.90 4.13 -11.61
N THR A 35 4.00 3.47 -11.30
CA THR A 35 5.05 3.16 -12.28
C THR A 35 4.72 1.81 -12.90
N ALA A 36 3.45 1.61 -13.26
CA ALA A 36 3.01 0.50 -14.09
C ALA A 36 3.67 0.52 -15.49
N GLY A 37 4.30 1.63 -15.89
CA GLY A 37 4.97 1.75 -17.20
C GLY A 37 6.34 1.07 -17.31
N GLY A 38 7.01 0.72 -16.19
CA GLY A 38 8.38 0.17 -16.23
C GLY A 38 8.45 -1.35 -16.05
N LEU A 39 7.58 -1.92 -15.22
CA LEU A 39 7.59 -3.36 -14.88
C LEU A 39 6.92 -4.24 -15.94
N LEU A 40 6.14 -3.66 -16.86
CA LEU A 40 5.41 -4.40 -17.89
C LEU A 40 6.28 -4.82 -19.08
N CYS A 41 7.48 -4.23 -19.25
CA CYS A 41 8.24 -4.32 -20.50
C CYS A 41 8.62 -5.77 -20.89
N ASP A 42 8.83 -6.66 -19.92
CA ASP A 42 9.08 -8.09 -20.17
C ASP A 42 7.88 -9.00 -19.90
N CYS A 43 6.84 -8.49 -19.24
CA CYS A 43 5.66 -9.29 -18.93
C CYS A 43 4.82 -9.64 -20.19
N GLU A 44 5.05 -8.95 -21.31
CA GLU A 44 4.39 -9.24 -22.59
C GLU A 44 4.66 -10.67 -23.10
N LYS A 45 5.82 -11.26 -22.74
CA LYS A 45 6.18 -12.64 -23.08
C LYS A 45 5.27 -13.68 -22.42
N LEU A 46 4.53 -13.32 -21.37
CA LEU A 46 3.59 -14.21 -20.68
C LEU A 46 2.20 -14.28 -21.33
N GLY A 47 2.00 -13.57 -22.44
CA GLY A 47 0.78 -13.61 -23.24
C GLY A 47 -0.33 -12.69 -22.72
N SER A 48 -1.55 -12.92 -23.19
CA SER A 48 -2.71 -12.03 -22.97
C SER A 48 -3.26 -12.06 -21.54
N GLU A 49 -3.01 -13.14 -20.78
CA GLU A 49 -3.48 -13.30 -19.40
C GLU A 49 -2.35 -13.74 -18.46
N PRO A 50 -1.35 -12.85 -18.24
CA PRO A 50 -0.12 -13.21 -17.55
C PRO A 50 -0.35 -13.62 -16.09
N GLU A 51 -1.32 -13.02 -15.39
CA GLU A 51 -1.67 -13.40 -14.02
C GLU A 51 -2.23 -14.84 -13.92
N LYS A 52 -2.95 -15.30 -14.94
CA LYS A 52 -3.50 -16.67 -14.95
C LYS A 52 -2.42 -17.69 -15.24
N SER A 53 -1.57 -17.45 -16.24
CA SER A 53 -0.46 -18.34 -16.61
C SER A 53 0.51 -18.53 -15.44
N VAL A 54 0.94 -17.43 -14.82
CA VAL A 54 1.82 -17.47 -13.64
C VAL A 54 1.13 -18.11 -12.45
N GLY A 55 -0.15 -17.79 -12.24
CA GLY A 55 -0.95 -18.40 -11.18
C GLY A 55 -1.03 -19.92 -11.31
N ALA A 56 -1.26 -20.44 -12.51
CA ALA A 56 -1.34 -21.87 -12.77
C ALA A 56 -0.01 -22.60 -12.47
N LEU A 57 1.12 -22.03 -12.88
CA LEU A 57 2.43 -22.62 -12.59
C LEU A 57 2.77 -22.57 -11.10
N ALA A 58 2.42 -21.47 -10.42
CA ALA A 58 2.57 -21.38 -8.97
C ALA A 58 1.68 -22.39 -8.23
N ASP A 59 0.46 -22.63 -8.73
CA ASP A 59 -0.45 -23.65 -8.19
C ASP A 59 0.09 -25.09 -8.41
N LEU A 60 0.92 -25.30 -9.43
CA LEU A 60 1.68 -26.54 -9.65
C LEU A 60 2.95 -26.65 -8.76
N GLY A 61 3.22 -25.65 -7.94
CA GLY A 61 4.33 -25.63 -6.99
C GLY A 61 5.64 -25.04 -7.52
N LEU A 62 5.64 -24.44 -8.71
CA LEU A 62 6.85 -23.79 -9.23
C LEU A 62 7.13 -22.50 -8.46
N SER A 63 8.41 -22.27 -8.17
CA SER A 63 8.90 -21.03 -7.57
C SER A 63 8.89 -19.88 -8.58
N CYS A 64 8.91 -18.64 -8.08
CA CYS A 64 8.99 -17.46 -8.94
C CYS A 64 10.22 -17.46 -9.86
N ALA A 65 11.34 -18.05 -9.42
CA ALA A 65 12.57 -18.12 -10.20
C ALA A 65 12.45 -19.12 -11.37
N GLU A 66 11.82 -20.28 -11.14
CA GLU A 66 11.57 -21.28 -12.18
C GLU A 66 10.60 -20.74 -13.24
N ILE A 67 9.54 -20.07 -12.81
CA ILE A 67 8.57 -19.44 -13.72
C ILE A 67 9.24 -18.31 -14.54
N ALA A 68 10.07 -17.49 -13.89
CA ALA A 68 10.81 -16.42 -14.55
C ALA A 68 11.77 -16.95 -15.60
N SER A 69 12.50 -18.02 -15.26
CA SER A 69 13.38 -18.74 -16.18
C SER A 69 12.60 -19.32 -17.37
N TYR A 70 11.47 -19.98 -17.11
CA TYR A 70 10.62 -20.58 -18.14
C TYR A 70 10.13 -19.58 -19.20
N TYR A 71 9.71 -18.39 -18.77
CA TYR A 71 9.25 -17.34 -19.69
C TYR A 71 10.35 -16.37 -20.15
N SER A 72 11.59 -16.54 -19.66
CA SER A 72 12.70 -15.61 -19.92
C SER A 72 12.33 -14.15 -19.59
N VAL A 73 11.80 -13.96 -18.38
CA VAL A 73 11.37 -12.67 -17.80
C VAL A 73 12.05 -12.43 -16.47
N GLU A 74 12.01 -11.19 -15.97
CA GLU A 74 12.50 -10.90 -14.63
C GLU A 74 11.63 -11.55 -13.54
N GLN A 75 12.27 -12.07 -12.49
CA GLN A 75 11.57 -12.62 -11.32
C GLN A 75 10.63 -11.60 -10.65
N ARG A 76 10.96 -10.31 -10.72
CA ARG A 76 10.12 -9.21 -10.20
C ARG A 76 8.78 -9.12 -10.94
N CYS A 77 8.75 -9.37 -12.26
CA CYS A 77 7.50 -9.43 -13.02
C CYS A 77 6.59 -10.54 -12.48
N VAL A 78 7.15 -11.74 -12.26
CA VAL A 78 6.41 -12.90 -11.71
C VAL A 78 5.86 -12.63 -10.30
N GLN A 79 6.69 -12.06 -9.42
CA GLN A 79 6.27 -11.68 -8.06
C GLN A 79 5.13 -10.65 -8.08
N HIS A 80 5.24 -9.63 -8.94
CA HIS A 80 4.21 -8.61 -9.08
C HIS A 80 2.88 -9.19 -9.57
N LEU A 81 2.91 -10.09 -10.57
CA LEU A 81 1.72 -10.77 -11.08
C LEU A 81 1.04 -11.64 -10.01
N LEU A 82 1.82 -12.39 -9.22
CA LEU A 82 1.29 -13.18 -8.10
C LEU A 82 0.69 -12.31 -6.99
N GLY A 83 1.34 -11.20 -6.64
CA GLY A 83 0.82 -10.23 -5.68
C GLY A 83 -0.52 -9.64 -6.12
N ARG A 84 -0.65 -9.27 -7.41
CA ARG A 84 -1.92 -8.79 -7.98
C ARG A 84 -3.03 -9.84 -7.90
N ARG A 85 -2.71 -11.12 -8.17
CA ARG A 85 -3.67 -12.23 -8.04
C ARG A 85 -4.22 -12.35 -6.61
N GLN A 86 -3.34 -12.28 -5.60
CA GLN A 86 -3.74 -12.35 -4.19
C GLN A 86 -4.66 -11.18 -3.81
N LEU A 87 -4.30 -9.95 -4.19
CA LEU A 87 -5.09 -8.76 -3.92
C LEU A 87 -6.50 -8.84 -4.53
N VAL A 88 -6.62 -9.39 -5.74
CA VAL A 88 -7.92 -9.63 -6.38
C VAL A 88 -8.74 -10.66 -5.61
N GLN A 89 -8.13 -11.77 -5.16
CA GLN A 89 -8.82 -12.76 -4.34
C GLN A 89 -9.32 -12.17 -3.01
N GLU A 90 -8.48 -11.42 -2.30
CA GLU A 90 -8.85 -10.79 -1.04
C GLU A 90 -10.00 -9.79 -1.20
N LYS A 91 -9.94 -8.94 -2.23
CA LYS A 91 -11.01 -8.00 -2.55
C LYS A 91 -12.34 -8.72 -2.82
N THR A 92 -12.28 -9.89 -3.46
CA THR A 92 -13.45 -10.70 -3.77
C THR A 92 -14.05 -11.31 -2.50
N LYS A 93 -13.22 -11.82 -1.59
CA LYS A 93 -13.65 -12.32 -0.27
C LYS A 93 -14.28 -11.21 0.57
N LEU A 94 -13.66 -10.04 0.61
CA LEU A 94 -14.19 -8.87 1.33
C LEU A 94 -15.55 -8.44 0.78
N ARG A 95 -15.71 -8.42 -0.56
CA ARG A 95 -16.99 -8.13 -1.20
C ARG A 95 -18.06 -9.17 -0.86
N ALA A 96 -17.70 -10.45 -0.84
CA ALA A 96 -18.63 -11.52 -0.46
C ALA A 96 -19.06 -11.38 1.01
N PHE A 97 -18.12 -11.10 1.90
CA PHE A 97 -18.39 -10.83 3.31
C PHE A 97 -19.31 -9.62 3.49
N ALA A 98 -19.04 -8.50 2.82
CA ALA A 98 -19.89 -7.31 2.87
C ALA A 98 -21.32 -7.60 2.40
N ARG A 99 -21.50 -8.41 1.35
CA ARG A 99 -22.83 -8.87 0.90
C ARG A 99 -23.53 -9.69 1.96
N LEU A 100 -22.83 -10.63 2.59
CA LEU A 100 -23.38 -11.46 3.67
C LEU A 100 -23.82 -10.60 4.87
N MET A 101 -22.97 -9.67 5.29
CA MET A 101 -23.28 -8.76 6.40
C MET A 101 -24.49 -7.89 6.07
N ARG A 102 -24.56 -7.32 4.86
CA ARG A 102 -25.73 -6.56 4.41
C ARG A 102 -26.99 -7.41 4.43
N ALA A 103 -26.94 -8.66 3.93
CA ALA A 103 -28.08 -9.54 4.00
C ALA A 103 -28.50 -9.77 5.47
N LYS A 104 -27.58 -10.16 6.36
CA LYS A 104 -27.89 -10.46 7.77
C LYS A 104 -28.46 -9.27 8.55
N LEU A 105 -27.95 -8.05 8.30
CA LEU A 105 -28.38 -6.85 9.01
C LEU A 105 -29.73 -6.32 8.50
N PHE A 106 -30.01 -6.45 7.20
CA PHE A 106 -31.18 -5.82 6.58
C PHE A 106 -32.29 -6.80 6.16
N THR A 107 -32.10 -8.13 6.28
CA THR A 107 -33.16 -9.13 6.02
C THR A 107 -34.10 -9.35 7.20
N ARG A 108 -33.78 -8.86 8.41
CA ARG A 108 -34.66 -8.97 9.59
C ARG A 108 -35.72 -7.87 9.72
N PHE A 109 -35.79 -6.93 8.77
CA PHE A 109 -36.73 -5.80 8.80
C PHE A 109 -37.87 -5.90 7.78
N ARG A 110 -38.25 -7.11 7.37
CA ARG A 110 -39.37 -7.33 6.45
C ARG A 110 -40.39 -8.29 7.05
#